data_AF-A0A932T4Z9-F1
#
_entry.id   AF-A0A932T4Z9-F1
#
_cell.length_a   1.000
_cell.length_b   1.000
_cell.length_c   1.000
_cell.angle_alpha   90.00
_cell.angle_beta   90.00
_cell.angle_gamma   90.00
#
_symmetry.space_group_name_H-M   'P 1'
#
loop_
_entity.id
_entity.type
_entity.pdbx_description
1 polymer ?
#
loop_
_entity_poly.entity_id
_entity_poly.type
_entity_poly.pdbx_seq_one_letter_code
_entity_poly.pdbx_strand_id
1 'polypeptide(L)'
;MLPHFVQPAFLWALLGLAIPVIIHLLFRRKSRRVDLGTLRFLRIVLEENARRRKLKRWLLLALRLGCLALIAGLFARPFFIDRGQSGRERLVAILIDRSASMELKDHGKRLIDLAVEQARDVIAKSGEKTQIEVAFFDQAVRPLGGGQSTNDKDAKPAELLALLKAPEVAYSATNYGAALAWARDVCTNNPDGRREVHIFTDLQRSGLDWTNVEPLPPEVEMHVVDLGRTAVNNVALTTVQAARRLVRPGDPVTLQAGVFNAGPFPLEKVPAVLTLESGSRKHVLREKV
;
A
#
# COMPACT_ATOMS: atom_id res chain seq x y z
N MET A 1 9.18 8.43 -24.32
CA MET A 1 8.04 7.96 -23.49
C MET A 1 6.79 8.66 -23.99
N LEU A 2 5.74 7.91 -24.34
CA LEU A 2 4.45 8.51 -24.69
C LEU A 2 3.69 8.81 -23.38
N PRO A 3 3.19 10.05 -23.19
CA PRO A 3 2.36 10.38 -22.04
C PRO A 3 1.07 9.55 -22.10
N HIS A 4 0.70 8.94 -20.97
CA HIS A 4 -0.60 8.31 -20.79
C HIS A 4 -1.52 9.30 -20.09
N PHE A 5 -2.82 9.21 -20.34
CA PHE A 5 -3.82 10.16 -19.84
C PHE A 5 -4.88 9.41 -19.05
N VAL A 6 -5.20 9.90 -17.85
CA VAL A 6 -6.26 9.31 -17.01
C VAL A 6 -7.64 9.52 -17.65
N GLN A 7 -7.82 10.64 -18.36
CA GLN A 7 -9.08 10.99 -19.02
C GLN A 7 -8.81 11.48 -20.45
N PRO A 8 -8.62 10.57 -21.43
CA PRO A 8 -8.25 10.94 -22.79
C PRO A 8 -9.31 11.78 -23.51
N ALA A 9 -10.58 11.70 -23.08
CA ALA A 9 -11.67 12.50 -23.63
C ALA A 9 -11.43 14.02 -23.51
N PHE A 10 -10.69 14.48 -22.49
CA PHE A 10 -10.37 15.90 -22.34
C PHE A 10 -9.42 16.43 -23.41
N LEU A 11 -8.73 15.57 -24.16
CA LEU A 11 -7.93 16.00 -25.31
C LEU A 11 -8.80 16.63 -26.42
N TRP A 12 -10.09 16.29 -26.50
CA TRP A 12 -11.03 16.96 -27.40
C TRP A 12 -11.20 18.45 -27.08
N ALA A 13 -10.95 18.88 -25.84
CA ALA A 13 -10.95 20.29 -25.47
C ALA A 13 -9.86 21.11 -26.20
N LEU A 14 -8.80 20.46 -26.71
CA LEU A 14 -7.81 21.13 -27.56
C LEU A 14 -8.41 21.63 -28.88
N LEU A 15 -9.53 21.08 -29.37
CA LEU A 15 -10.23 21.67 -30.52
C LEU A 15 -10.73 23.10 -30.22
N GLY A 16 -10.96 23.42 -28.95
CA GLY A 16 -11.28 24.78 -28.50
C GLY A 16 -10.17 25.79 -28.78
N LEU A 17 -8.89 25.38 -28.94
CA LEU A 17 -7.81 26.29 -29.37
C LEU A 17 -8.05 26.86 -30.78
N ALA A 18 -8.86 26.20 -31.62
CA ALA A 18 -9.21 26.72 -32.93
C ALA A 18 -10.00 28.04 -32.82
N ILE A 19 -10.76 28.26 -31.74
CA ILE A 19 -11.62 29.43 -31.58
C ILE A 19 -10.80 30.74 -31.53
N PRO A 20 -9.79 30.90 -30.64
CA PRO A 20 -8.91 32.08 -30.67
C PRO A 20 -8.19 32.29 -32.00
N VAL A 21 -7.78 31.21 -32.67
CA VAL A 21 -7.04 31.26 -33.94
C VAL A 21 -7.97 31.76 -35.07
N ILE A 22 -9.17 31.21 -35.16
CA ILE A 22 -10.18 31.59 -36.15
C ILE A 22 -10.61 33.05 -35.93
N ILE A 23 -10.91 33.45 -34.68
CA ILE A 23 -11.23 34.84 -34.35
C ILE A 23 -10.07 35.77 -34.75
N HIS A 24 -8.82 35.36 -34.51
CA HIS A 24 -7.66 36.16 -34.89
C HIS A 24 -7.53 36.35 -36.41
N LEU A 25 -7.79 35.29 -37.19
CA LEU A 25 -7.79 35.32 -38.65
C LEU A 25 -8.93 36.17 -39.21
N LEU A 26 -10.14 36.05 -38.66
CA LEU A 26 -11.32 36.80 -39.10
C LEU A 26 -11.24 38.30 -38.76
N PHE A 27 -10.70 38.65 -37.58
CA PHE A 27 -10.51 40.06 -37.19
C PHE A 27 -9.25 40.70 -37.79
N ARG A 28 -8.62 40.07 -38.79
CA ARG A 28 -7.54 40.67 -39.58
C ARG A 28 -8.10 41.69 -40.58
N ARG A 29 -8.84 42.70 -40.09
CA ARG A 29 -9.34 43.80 -40.92
C ARG A 29 -8.15 44.51 -41.58
N LYS A 30 -8.15 44.55 -42.91
CA LYS A 30 -7.23 45.40 -43.69
C LYS A 30 -7.58 46.85 -43.35
N SER A 31 -6.64 47.55 -42.71
CA SER A 31 -6.79 48.98 -42.44
C SER A 31 -6.99 49.70 -43.78
N ARG A 32 -8.11 50.39 -43.94
CA ARG A 32 -8.39 51.19 -45.14
C ARG A 32 -7.35 52.31 -45.16
N ARG A 33 -6.52 52.34 -46.20
CA ARG A 33 -5.54 53.42 -46.37
C ARG A 33 -6.31 54.69 -46.71
N VAL A 34 -6.26 55.68 -45.83
CA VAL A 34 -6.76 57.03 -46.10
C VAL A 34 -5.52 57.88 -46.35
N ASP A 35 -5.37 58.38 -47.57
CA ASP A 35 -4.25 59.26 -47.93
C ASP A 35 -4.60 60.69 -47.51
N LEU A 36 -4.03 61.12 -46.38
CA LEU A 36 -4.07 62.52 -45.92
C LEU A 36 -2.72 63.17 -46.23
N GLY A 37 -2.75 64.27 -46.99
CA GLY A 37 -1.58 64.92 -47.60
C GLY A 37 -0.49 65.45 -46.65
N THR A 38 -0.75 65.55 -45.34
CA THR A 38 0.15 66.22 -44.38
C THR A 38 0.87 65.25 -43.42
N LEU A 39 0.73 63.93 -43.58
CA LEU A 39 1.18 62.92 -42.60
C LEU A 39 2.54 62.24 -42.88
N ARG A 40 3.35 62.77 -43.80
CA ARG A 40 4.63 62.13 -44.18
C ARG A 40 5.59 61.96 -42.99
N PHE A 41 5.59 62.88 -42.03
CA PHE A 41 6.38 62.77 -40.78
C PHE A 41 5.77 61.82 -39.74
N LEU A 42 4.44 61.62 -39.72
CA LEU A 42 3.78 60.71 -38.78
C LEU A 42 3.94 59.23 -39.18
N ARG A 43 4.09 58.94 -40.48
CA ARG A 43 4.30 57.57 -41.01
C ARG A 43 5.56 56.90 -40.46
N ILE A 44 6.66 57.65 -40.27
CA ILE A 44 7.95 57.11 -39.83
C ILE A 44 7.86 56.58 -38.38
N VAL A 45 7.18 57.31 -37.48
CA VAL A 45 6.96 56.89 -36.08
C VAL A 45 5.91 55.77 -35.96
N LEU A 46 4.95 55.72 -36.88
CA LEU A 46 3.94 54.66 -36.96
C LEU A 46 4.50 53.33 -37.47
N GLU A 47 5.45 53.36 -38.42
CA GLU A 47 6.08 52.15 -38.98
C GLU A 47 6.97 51.44 -37.97
N GLU A 48 7.72 52.17 -37.15
CA GLU A 48 8.57 51.59 -36.10
C GLU A 48 7.73 50.91 -35.00
N ASN A 49 6.59 51.52 -34.63
CA ASN A 49 5.62 50.94 -33.72
C ASN A 49 4.88 49.72 -34.30
N ALA A 50 4.76 49.61 -35.63
CA ALA A 50 4.06 48.50 -36.26
C ALA A 50 4.79 47.15 -36.07
N ARG A 51 6.12 47.14 -36.05
CA ARG A 51 6.92 45.92 -35.84
C ARG A 51 6.80 45.39 -34.41
N ARG A 52 6.90 46.28 -33.40
CA ARG A 52 6.68 45.94 -31.98
C ARG A 52 5.24 45.48 -31.72
N ARG A 53 4.25 46.14 -32.34
CA ARG A 53 2.83 45.72 -32.24
C ARG A 53 2.59 44.34 -32.85
N LYS A 54 3.20 44.03 -34.01
CA LYS A 54 3.13 42.68 -34.60
C LYS A 54 3.74 41.63 -33.66
N LEU A 55 4.92 41.90 -33.11
CA LEU A 55 5.60 40.96 -32.21
C LEU A 55 4.79 40.69 -30.94
N LYS A 56 4.31 41.74 -30.27
CA LYS A 56 3.42 41.61 -29.10
C LYS A 56 2.14 40.84 -29.44
N ARG A 57 1.58 41.07 -30.62
CA ARG A 57 0.34 40.41 -31.05
C ARG A 57 0.52 38.89 -31.25
N TRP A 58 1.65 38.45 -31.82
CA TRP A 58 1.99 37.04 -31.93
C TRP A 58 2.31 36.41 -30.56
N LEU A 59 3.04 37.14 -29.71
CA LEU A 59 3.37 36.66 -28.36
C LEU A 59 2.12 36.49 -27.49
N LEU A 60 1.18 37.44 -27.53
CA LEU A 60 -0.09 37.37 -26.82
C LEU A 60 -0.99 36.24 -27.35
N LEU A 61 -0.94 35.98 -28.66
CA LEU A 61 -1.66 34.84 -29.25
C LEU A 61 -1.06 33.52 -28.74
N ALA A 62 0.26 33.38 -28.77
CA ALA A 62 0.97 32.20 -28.28
C ALA A 62 0.68 31.96 -26.79
N LEU A 63 0.73 33.01 -25.96
CA LEU A 63 0.43 32.90 -24.53
C LEU A 63 -1.02 32.48 -24.29
N ARG A 64 -1.99 33.06 -25.03
CA ARG A 64 -3.40 32.68 -24.91
C ARG A 64 -3.62 31.21 -25.26
N LEU A 65 -3.01 30.72 -26.34
CA LEU A 65 -3.08 29.31 -26.73
C LEU A 65 -2.39 28.40 -25.71
N GLY A 66 -1.23 28.83 -25.19
CA GLY A 66 -0.49 28.12 -24.15
C GLY A 66 -1.30 27.98 -22.86
N CYS A 67 -1.95 29.04 -22.38
CA CYS A 67 -2.83 28.96 -21.21
C CYS A 67 -3.98 27.97 -21.40
N LEU A 68 -4.66 28.00 -22.55
CA LEU A 68 -5.73 27.04 -22.83
C LEU A 68 -5.20 25.60 -22.93
N ALA A 69 -4.04 25.39 -23.56
CA ALA A 69 -3.41 24.08 -23.67
C ALA A 69 -2.98 23.53 -22.30
N LEU A 70 -2.47 24.38 -21.41
CA LEU A 70 -2.14 23.99 -20.03
C LEU A 70 -3.38 23.63 -19.22
N ILE A 71 -4.48 24.37 -19.37
CA ILE A 71 -5.75 24.03 -18.71
C ILE A 71 -6.26 22.67 -19.22
N ALA A 72 -6.28 22.46 -20.53
CA ALA A 72 -6.66 21.18 -21.12
C ALA A 72 -5.75 20.03 -20.63
N GLY A 73 -4.44 20.27 -20.56
CA GLY A 73 -3.47 19.34 -20.00
C GLY A 73 -3.70 19.03 -18.51
N LEU A 74 -4.04 20.05 -17.71
CA LEU A 74 -4.33 19.88 -16.27
C LEU A 74 -5.52 18.94 -16.05
N PHE A 75 -6.58 19.08 -16.85
CA PHE A 75 -7.74 18.18 -16.81
C PHE A 75 -7.47 16.81 -17.43
N ALA A 76 -6.65 16.73 -18.48
CA ALA A 76 -6.24 15.46 -19.07
C ALA A 76 -5.33 14.62 -18.15
N ARG A 77 -4.72 15.26 -17.12
CA ARG A 77 -3.82 14.64 -16.14
C ARG A 77 -2.78 13.72 -16.80
N PRO A 78 -1.84 14.28 -17.61
CA PRO A 78 -0.79 13.47 -18.21
C PRO A 78 0.09 12.90 -17.11
N PHE A 79 0.30 11.60 -17.16
CA PHE A 79 1.29 10.92 -16.34
C PHE A 79 2.33 10.26 -17.24
N PHE A 80 3.58 10.40 -16.84
CA PHE A 80 4.68 9.69 -17.47
C PHE A 80 4.86 8.38 -16.73
N ILE A 81 4.53 7.28 -17.39
CA ILE A 81 4.97 5.96 -16.93
C ILE A 81 6.46 5.92 -17.25
N ASP A 82 7.27 6.08 -16.22
CA ASP A 82 8.70 5.85 -16.29
C ASP A 82 8.88 4.34 -16.50
N ARG A 83 8.94 3.89 -17.76
CA ARG A 83 9.44 2.56 -18.14
C ARG A 83 10.97 2.49 -17.93
N GLY A 84 11.43 3.03 -16.81
CA GLY A 84 12.78 2.87 -16.33
C GLY A 84 12.90 1.45 -15.78
N GLN A 85 13.80 0.68 -16.40
CA GLN A 85 14.10 -0.75 -16.18
C GLN A 85 13.24 -1.74 -16.99
N SER A 86 13.31 -1.62 -18.32
CA SER A 86 13.22 -2.78 -19.22
C SER A 86 14.36 -3.75 -18.88
N GLY A 87 14.10 -4.67 -17.95
CA GLY A 87 15.05 -5.67 -17.48
C GLY A 87 14.52 -6.57 -16.37
N ARG A 88 13.37 -6.23 -15.76
CA ARG A 88 12.73 -7.06 -14.74
C ARG A 88 12.00 -8.23 -15.39
N GLU A 89 12.41 -9.44 -15.05
CA GLU A 89 11.82 -10.68 -15.57
C GLU A 89 10.72 -11.21 -14.64
N ARG A 90 10.77 -10.83 -13.35
CA ARG A 90 9.92 -11.38 -12.30
C ARG A 90 9.67 -10.39 -11.17
N LEU A 91 8.44 -10.37 -10.65
CA LEU A 91 8.01 -9.70 -9.42
C LEU A 91 7.59 -10.76 -8.41
N VAL A 92 8.14 -10.68 -7.20
CA VAL A 92 7.83 -11.59 -6.08
C VAL A 92 7.31 -10.74 -4.91
N ALA A 93 6.01 -10.82 -4.65
CA ALA A 93 5.38 -10.20 -3.48
C ALA A 93 5.28 -11.23 -2.35
N ILE A 94 5.91 -10.97 -1.21
CA ILE A 94 5.93 -11.85 -0.05
C ILE A 94 5.08 -11.25 1.06
N LEU A 95 4.06 -11.97 1.48
CA LEU A 95 3.17 -11.64 2.58
C LEU A 95 3.40 -12.59 3.74
N ILE A 96 3.70 -12.06 4.91
CA ILE A 96 3.94 -12.85 6.12
C ILE A 96 2.88 -12.50 7.15
N ASP A 97 2.08 -13.50 7.53
CA ASP A 97 1.09 -13.37 8.59
C ASP A 97 1.81 -13.19 9.92
N ARG A 98 1.43 -12.15 10.67
CA ARG A 98 1.91 -11.85 12.02
C ARG A 98 0.77 -11.71 13.02
N SER A 99 -0.29 -12.47 12.82
CA SER A 99 -1.36 -12.62 13.79
C SER A 99 -0.93 -13.37 15.04
N ALA A 100 -1.74 -13.29 16.09
CA ALA A 100 -1.46 -13.95 17.36
C ALA A 100 -1.32 -15.48 17.25
N SER A 101 -1.95 -16.10 16.26
CA SER A 101 -1.83 -17.54 16.04
C SER A 101 -0.47 -17.95 15.47
N MET A 102 0.24 -17.03 14.81
CA MET A 102 1.60 -17.27 14.33
C MET A 102 2.64 -17.33 15.47
N GLU A 103 2.25 -17.04 16.72
CA GLU A 103 3.08 -17.25 17.90
C GLU A 103 3.14 -18.72 18.37
N LEU A 104 2.26 -19.57 17.84
CA LEU A 104 2.29 -20.99 18.15
C LEU A 104 3.67 -21.58 17.88
N LYS A 105 4.09 -22.48 18.77
CA LYS A 105 5.37 -23.17 18.64
C LYS A 105 5.14 -24.52 18.01
N ASP A 106 5.80 -24.75 16.89
CA ASP A 106 5.94 -26.07 16.28
C ASP A 106 7.39 -26.55 16.42
N HIS A 107 7.57 -27.76 16.94
CA HIS A 107 8.90 -28.32 17.26
C HIS A 107 9.85 -27.37 18.03
N GLY A 108 9.30 -26.49 18.87
CA GLY A 108 10.06 -25.52 19.69
C GLY A 108 10.39 -24.18 19.01
N LYS A 109 10.08 -24.00 17.72
CA LYS A 109 10.20 -22.72 16.98
C LYS A 109 8.82 -22.09 16.80
N ARG A 110 8.70 -20.76 16.79
CA ARG A 110 7.39 -20.11 16.51
C ARG A 110 7.08 -20.20 15.01
N LEU A 111 5.79 -20.29 14.64
CA LEU A 111 5.37 -20.31 13.23
C LEU A 111 5.84 -19.05 12.48
N ILE A 112 5.82 -17.89 13.13
CA ILE A 112 6.36 -16.64 12.57
C ILE A 112 7.86 -16.72 12.27
N ASP A 113 8.63 -17.43 13.10
CA ASP A 113 10.07 -17.60 12.90
C ASP A 113 10.31 -18.50 11.67
N LEU A 114 9.51 -19.58 11.52
CA LEU A 114 9.53 -20.45 10.35
C LEU A 114 9.10 -19.71 9.07
N ALA A 115 8.07 -18.85 9.16
CA ALA A 115 7.61 -18.01 8.05
C ALA A 115 8.72 -17.09 7.55
N VAL A 116 9.42 -16.43 8.47
CA VAL A 116 10.54 -15.54 8.15
C VAL A 116 11.73 -16.33 7.57
N GLU A 117 12.04 -17.52 8.10
CA GLU A 117 13.09 -18.40 7.58
C GLU A 117 12.80 -18.80 6.13
N GLN A 118 11.59 -19.27 5.83
CA GLN A 118 11.20 -19.64 4.47
C GLN A 118 11.09 -18.44 3.52
N ALA A 119 10.63 -17.29 4.01
CA ALA A 119 10.63 -16.05 3.22
C ALA A 119 12.05 -15.62 2.83
N ARG A 120 13.02 -15.76 3.75
CA ARG A 120 14.44 -15.51 3.44
C ARG A 120 14.96 -16.45 2.36
N ASP A 121 14.57 -17.71 2.37
CA ASP A 121 14.95 -18.67 1.32
C ASP A 121 14.39 -18.28 -0.05
N VAL A 122 13.16 -17.76 -0.11
CA VAL A 122 12.58 -17.23 -1.35
C VAL A 122 13.36 -16.03 -1.86
N ILE A 123 13.73 -15.10 -0.96
CA ILE A 123 14.54 -13.92 -1.31
C ILE A 123 15.93 -14.34 -1.80
N ALA A 124 16.58 -15.30 -1.14
CA ALA A 124 17.91 -15.78 -1.50
C ALA A 124 17.95 -16.52 -2.85
N LYS A 125 16.87 -17.22 -3.21
CA LYS A 125 16.73 -17.91 -4.51
C LYS A 125 16.28 -16.99 -5.65
N SER A 126 15.93 -15.75 -5.35
CA SER A 126 15.48 -14.79 -6.35
C SER A 126 16.68 -14.24 -7.13
N GLY A 127 16.61 -14.28 -8.47
CA GLY A 127 17.68 -13.80 -9.34
C GLY A 127 17.82 -12.28 -9.33
N GLU A 128 18.95 -11.76 -9.80
CA GLU A 128 19.32 -10.32 -9.76
C GLU A 128 18.34 -9.38 -10.48
N LYS A 129 17.50 -9.91 -11.39
CA LYS A 129 16.47 -9.18 -12.12
C LYS A 129 15.05 -9.33 -11.52
N THR A 130 14.96 -9.76 -10.27
CA THR A 130 13.69 -9.97 -9.56
C THR A 130 13.41 -8.78 -8.65
N GLN A 131 12.26 -8.13 -8.83
CA GLN A 131 11.76 -7.16 -7.87
C GLN A 131 11.07 -7.90 -6.73
N ILE A 132 11.44 -7.58 -5.50
CA ILE A 132 10.92 -8.25 -4.31
C ILE A 132 10.27 -7.20 -3.43
N GLU A 133 9.01 -7.42 -3.07
CA GLU A 133 8.30 -6.60 -2.09
C GLU A 133 7.85 -7.50 -0.95
N VAL A 134 8.17 -7.13 0.29
CA VAL A 134 7.85 -7.94 1.47
C VAL A 134 6.96 -7.12 2.39
N ALA A 135 5.89 -7.71 2.91
CA ALA A 135 5.04 -7.08 3.89
C ALA A 135 4.61 -8.06 4.98
N PHE A 136 4.54 -7.55 6.21
CA PHE A 136 3.86 -8.23 7.29
C PHE A 136 2.39 -7.83 7.34
N PHE A 137 1.48 -8.75 7.65
CA PHE A 137 0.07 -8.44 7.78
C PHE A 137 -0.57 -9.03 9.04
N ASP A 138 -1.53 -8.31 9.59
CA ASP A 138 -2.50 -8.78 10.59
C ASP A 138 -3.87 -8.19 10.21
N GLN A 139 -4.44 -7.28 11.00
CA GLN A 139 -5.51 -6.37 10.61
C GLN A 139 -5.08 -5.34 9.54
N ALA A 140 -3.79 -4.98 9.52
CA ALA A 140 -3.25 -4.02 8.56
C ALA A 140 -1.94 -4.55 7.92
N VAL A 141 -1.73 -4.17 6.66
CA VAL A 141 -0.51 -4.51 5.92
C VAL A 141 0.58 -3.48 6.24
N ARG A 142 1.76 -3.97 6.61
CA ARG A 142 2.96 -3.18 6.92
C ARG A 142 4.09 -3.59 5.98
N PRO A 143 4.32 -2.86 4.87
CA PRO A 143 5.41 -3.15 3.95
C PRO A 143 6.77 -2.89 4.60
N LEU A 144 7.73 -3.77 4.34
CA LEU A 144 9.14 -3.63 4.69
C LEU A 144 9.89 -2.98 3.52
N GLY A 145 10.70 -1.97 3.80
CA GLY A 145 11.47 -1.26 2.77
C GLY A 145 10.67 -0.29 1.89
N GLY A 146 9.36 -0.13 2.14
CA GLY A 146 8.45 0.74 1.38
C GLY A 146 8.03 2.02 2.09
N GLY A 147 8.90 2.60 2.92
CA GLY A 147 8.67 3.90 3.53
C GLY A 147 8.90 5.00 2.51
N GLN A 148 7.82 5.69 2.11
CA GLN A 148 7.76 6.98 1.42
C GLN A 148 9.10 7.62 1.06
N SER A 149 9.30 7.88 -0.24
CA SER A 149 10.33 8.78 -0.78
C SER A 149 11.76 8.21 -0.84
N THR A 150 12.13 7.67 -1.99
CA THR A 150 13.13 8.22 -2.91
C THR A 150 13.20 7.32 -4.15
N ASN A 151 13.78 7.79 -5.24
CA ASN A 151 13.72 7.21 -6.58
C ASN A 151 14.41 5.85 -6.77
N ASP A 152 14.61 5.07 -5.71
CA ASP A 152 15.13 3.71 -5.73
C ASP A 152 13.96 2.76 -5.39
N LYS A 153 13.16 2.42 -6.40
CA LYS A 153 11.94 1.60 -6.24
C LYS A 153 12.22 0.12 -5.94
N ASP A 154 13.49 -0.28 -5.91
CA ASP A 154 13.89 -1.67 -5.69
C ASP A 154 14.64 -1.77 -4.36
N ALA A 155 13.95 -2.27 -3.33
CA ALA A 155 14.65 -2.68 -2.12
C ALA A 155 15.60 -3.82 -2.49
N LYS A 156 16.91 -3.58 -2.34
CA LYS A 156 17.92 -4.60 -2.68
C LYS A 156 17.69 -5.84 -1.81
N PRO A 157 17.86 -7.06 -2.35
CA PRO A 157 17.67 -8.28 -1.57
C PRO A 157 18.45 -8.30 -0.25
N ALA A 158 19.66 -7.75 -0.23
CA ALA A 158 20.49 -7.64 0.97
C ALA A 158 19.88 -6.75 2.08
N GLU A 159 19.22 -5.65 1.70
CA GLU A 159 18.56 -4.74 2.64
C GLU A 159 17.29 -5.37 3.22
N LEU A 160 16.51 -6.02 2.36
CA LEU A 160 15.33 -6.78 2.79
C LEU A 160 15.71 -7.90 3.76
N LEU A 161 16.78 -8.65 3.50
CA LEU A 161 17.26 -9.69 4.41
C LEU A 161 17.67 -9.14 5.79
N ALA A 162 18.23 -7.93 5.83
CA ALA A 162 18.61 -7.27 7.09
C ALA A 162 17.39 -6.76 7.88
N LEU A 163 16.36 -6.27 7.18
CA LEU A 163 15.12 -5.77 7.77
C LEU A 163 14.14 -6.88 8.15
N LEU A 164 14.19 -8.02 7.46
CA LEU A 164 13.28 -9.14 7.65
C LEU A 164 13.63 -9.90 8.93
N LYS A 165 13.09 -9.41 10.05
CA LYS A 165 13.21 -10.03 11.38
C LYS A 165 11.81 -10.36 11.90
N ALA A 166 11.67 -11.53 12.52
CA ALA A 166 10.41 -11.92 13.13
C ALA A 166 10.05 -10.93 14.27
N PRO A 167 8.82 -10.41 14.31
CA PRO A 167 8.39 -9.54 15.39
C PRO A 167 8.45 -10.26 16.74
N GLU A 168 8.72 -9.51 17.81
CA GLU A 168 8.81 -10.08 19.16
C GLU A 168 7.46 -10.60 19.65
N VAL A 169 6.36 -9.85 19.39
CA VAL A 169 5.02 -10.22 19.84
C VAL A 169 3.93 -9.80 18.84
N ALA A 170 2.94 -10.66 18.66
CA ALA A 170 1.78 -10.51 17.80
C ALA A 170 0.49 -10.68 18.61
N TYR A 171 -0.32 -9.63 18.71
CA TYR A 171 -1.57 -9.64 19.50
C TYR A 171 -2.84 -9.47 18.67
N SER A 172 -2.71 -9.48 17.34
CA SER A 172 -3.77 -9.05 16.42
C SER A 172 -4.35 -10.22 15.64
N ALA A 173 -5.59 -10.09 15.19
CA ALA A 173 -6.24 -11.08 14.33
C ALA A 173 -5.88 -10.85 12.85
N THR A 174 -5.96 -11.90 12.04
CA THR A 174 -5.63 -11.86 10.60
C THR A 174 -6.75 -11.24 9.76
N ASN A 175 -6.38 -10.46 8.75
CA ASN A 175 -7.27 -10.01 7.67
C ASN A 175 -6.63 -10.31 6.31
N TYR A 176 -7.04 -11.42 5.68
CA TYR A 176 -6.49 -11.81 4.37
C TYR A 176 -6.90 -10.86 3.25
N GLY A 177 -8.03 -10.15 3.36
CA GLY A 177 -8.49 -9.24 2.31
C GLY A 177 -7.62 -8.00 2.20
N ALA A 178 -7.21 -7.44 3.33
CA ALA A 178 -6.24 -6.35 3.34
C ALA A 178 -4.91 -6.79 2.71
N ALA A 179 -4.44 -7.99 3.03
CA ALA A 179 -3.21 -8.56 2.46
C ALA A 179 -3.31 -8.76 0.94
N LEU A 180 -4.42 -9.36 0.47
CA LEU A 180 -4.67 -9.61 -0.95
C LEU A 180 -4.88 -8.32 -1.74
N ALA A 181 -5.58 -7.33 -1.18
CA ALA A 181 -5.75 -6.03 -1.80
C ALA A 181 -4.40 -5.32 -2.00
N TRP A 182 -3.53 -5.37 -0.99
CA TRP A 182 -2.17 -4.85 -1.13
C TRP A 182 -1.37 -5.60 -2.20
N ALA A 183 -1.40 -6.94 -2.21
CA ALA A 183 -0.71 -7.73 -3.23
C ALA A 183 -1.22 -7.43 -4.65
N ARG A 184 -2.53 -7.24 -4.82
CA ARG A 184 -3.14 -6.81 -6.08
C ARG A 184 -2.61 -5.45 -6.50
N ASP A 185 -2.56 -4.48 -5.60
CA ASP A 185 -2.08 -3.13 -5.90
C ASP A 185 -0.59 -3.16 -6.31
N VAL A 186 0.24 -3.97 -5.63
CA VAL A 186 1.65 -4.21 -6.00
C VAL A 186 1.78 -4.83 -7.39
N CYS A 187 1.00 -5.86 -7.70
CA CYS A 187 1.02 -6.54 -9.00
C CYS A 187 0.45 -5.69 -10.15
N THR A 188 -0.46 -4.76 -9.84
CA THR A 188 -1.06 -3.84 -10.82
C THR A 188 -0.13 -2.68 -11.12
N ASN A 189 0.57 -2.17 -10.11
CA ASN A 189 1.55 -1.09 -10.26
C ASN A 189 2.84 -1.56 -10.95
N ASN A 190 3.13 -2.86 -10.94
CA ASN A 190 4.28 -3.49 -11.58
C ASN A 190 3.82 -4.56 -12.59
N PRO A 191 3.30 -4.18 -13.76
CA PRO A 191 2.75 -5.12 -14.75
C PRO A 191 3.81 -5.89 -15.55
N ASP A 192 5.08 -5.52 -15.42
CA ASP A 192 6.17 -6.08 -16.22
C ASP A 192 6.69 -7.40 -15.62
N GLY A 193 6.82 -8.44 -16.45
CA GLY A 193 7.37 -9.75 -16.06
C GLY A 193 6.37 -10.73 -15.45
N ARG A 194 6.88 -11.88 -14.99
CA ARG A 194 6.08 -12.90 -14.28
C ARG A 194 5.80 -12.41 -12.86
N ARG A 195 4.56 -12.50 -12.40
CA ARG A 195 4.12 -11.99 -11.09
C ARG A 195 3.76 -13.15 -10.18
N GLU A 196 4.36 -13.18 -9.01
CA GLU A 196 4.18 -14.25 -8.04
C GLU A 196 3.92 -13.65 -6.65
N VAL A 197 2.92 -14.20 -5.96
CA VAL A 197 2.54 -13.80 -4.60
C VAL A 197 2.73 -15.00 -3.68
N HIS A 198 3.63 -14.88 -2.71
CA HIS A 198 3.84 -15.87 -1.66
C HIS A 198 3.17 -15.42 -0.37
N ILE A 199 2.25 -16.21 0.17
CA ILE A 199 1.61 -15.93 1.46
C ILE A 199 2.02 -17.01 2.46
N PHE A 200 2.69 -16.60 3.53
CA PHE A 200 3.06 -17.44 4.66
C PHE A 200 2.07 -17.23 5.80
N THR A 201 1.29 -18.25 6.15
CA THR A 201 0.22 -18.15 7.15
C THR A 201 -0.12 -19.54 7.71
N ASP A 202 -0.81 -19.59 8.84
CA ASP A 202 -1.36 -20.82 9.44
C ASP A 202 -2.81 -21.12 9.00
N LEU A 203 -3.30 -20.38 8.00
CA LEU A 203 -4.62 -20.55 7.36
C LEU A 203 -5.79 -20.60 8.35
N GLN A 204 -5.76 -19.78 9.40
CA GLN A 204 -6.89 -19.70 10.32
C GLN A 204 -8.17 -19.24 9.62
N ARG A 205 -9.24 -20.01 9.83
CA ARG A 205 -10.58 -19.71 9.31
C ARG A 205 -11.09 -18.33 9.75
N SER A 206 -10.73 -17.87 10.94
CA SER A 206 -11.11 -16.56 11.48
C SER A 206 -10.68 -15.39 10.60
N GLY A 207 -9.60 -15.54 9.81
CA GLY A 207 -9.15 -14.51 8.87
C GLY A 207 -9.93 -14.46 7.55
N LEU A 208 -10.75 -15.48 7.26
CA LEU A 208 -11.50 -15.63 6.00
C LEU A 208 -12.92 -15.04 6.06
N ASP A 209 -13.45 -14.74 7.25
CA ASP A 209 -14.88 -14.42 7.43
C ASP A 209 -15.31 -13.07 6.81
N TRP A 210 -14.39 -12.24 6.31
CA TRP A 210 -14.62 -10.80 6.17
C TRP A 210 -14.56 -10.21 4.75
N THR A 211 -14.35 -10.99 3.68
CA THR A 211 -13.79 -10.35 2.49
C THR A 211 -14.52 -10.58 1.16
N ASN A 212 -15.17 -9.51 0.70
CA ASN A 212 -15.41 -9.21 -0.71
C ASN A 212 -14.07 -8.71 -1.32
N VAL A 213 -13.08 -9.61 -1.47
CA VAL A 213 -11.82 -9.26 -2.16
C VAL A 213 -12.08 -9.30 -3.65
N GLU A 214 -11.68 -8.25 -4.37
CA GLU A 214 -11.55 -8.39 -5.81
C GLU A 214 -10.50 -9.45 -6.14
N PRO A 215 -10.74 -10.30 -7.15
CA PRO A 215 -9.79 -11.33 -7.52
C PRO A 215 -8.48 -10.70 -7.98
N LEU A 216 -7.37 -11.40 -7.71
CA LEU A 216 -6.09 -11.08 -8.33
C LEU A 216 -6.19 -11.21 -9.86
N PRO A 217 -5.40 -10.43 -10.62
CA PRO A 217 -5.32 -10.61 -12.07
C PRO A 217 -4.95 -12.05 -12.41
N PRO A 218 -5.52 -12.64 -13.49
CA PRO A 218 -5.33 -14.05 -13.82
C PRO A 218 -3.87 -14.41 -14.17
N GLU A 219 -3.02 -13.43 -14.45
CA GLU A 219 -1.60 -13.63 -14.74
C GLU A 219 -0.73 -13.73 -13.48
N VAL A 220 -1.29 -13.52 -12.29
CA VAL A 220 -0.57 -13.58 -11.02
C VAL A 220 -0.61 -15.01 -10.48
N GLU A 221 0.55 -15.61 -10.28
CA GLU A 221 0.66 -16.92 -9.65
C GLU A 221 0.67 -16.76 -8.13
N MET A 222 -0.16 -17.54 -7.43
CA MET A 222 -0.32 -17.45 -5.99
C MET A 222 0.18 -18.72 -5.32
N HIS A 223 1.15 -18.57 -4.42
CA HIS A 223 1.70 -19.64 -3.60
C HIS A 223 1.31 -19.41 -2.14
N VAL A 224 0.40 -20.25 -1.65
CA VAL A 224 0.01 -20.23 -0.23
C VAL A 224 0.82 -21.29 0.50
N VAL A 225 1.61 -20.85 1.47
CA VAL A 225 2.43 -21.71 2.32
C VAL A 225 1.73 -21.83 3.66
N ASP A 226 1.11 -22.99 3.87
CA ASP A 226 0.48 -23.37 5.12
C ASP A 226 1.54 -23.81 6.13
N LEU A 227 1.69 -23.03 7.19
CA LEU A 227 2.58 -23.32 8.32
C LEU A 227 1.81 -23.96 9.49
N GLY A 228 0.50 -24.14 9.36
CA GLY A 228 -0.35 -24.68 10.41
C GLY A 228 -0.40 -26.21 10.40
N ARG A 229 0.09 -26.85 11.49
CA ARG A 229 -0.70 -27.73 12.38
C ARG A 229 0.15 -28.43 13.45
N THR A 230 -0.11 -28.06 14.69
CA THR A 230 -0.19 -28.97 15.85
C THR A 230 -1.61 -28.85 16.41
N ALA A 231 -2.21 -29.93 16.90
CA ALA A 231 -3.56 -29.88 17.47
C ALA A 231 -3.59 -28.86 18.62
N VAL A 232 -4.11 -27.66 18.36
CA VAL A 232 -4.11 -26.59 19.33
C VAL A 232 -5.26 -26.84 20.30
N ASN A 233 -4.89 -27.12 21.52
CA ASN A 233 -5.77 -26.98 22.67
C ASN A 233 -6.02 -25.49 22.87
N ASN A 234 -7.07 -24.97 22.23
CA ASN A 234 -7.42 -23.56 22.33
C ASN A 234 -8.22 -23.34 23.61
N VAL A 235 -7.56 -22.86 24.67
CA VAL A 235 -8.19 -22.63 25.97
C VAL A 235 -8.09 -21.16 26.32
N ALA A 236 -9.22 -20.57 26.69
CA ALA A 236 -9.31 -19.19 27.15
C ALA A 236 -9.83 -19.13 28.59
N LEU A 237 -9.32 -18.17 29.37
CA LEU A 237 -9.95 -17.75 30.62
C LEU A 237 -11.02 -16.71 30.29
N THR A 238 -12.29 -17.07 30.40
CA THR A 238 -13.41 -16.19 30.04
C THR A 238 -13.87 -15.31 31.19
N THR A 239 -13.75 -15.81 32.41
CA THR A 239 -14.18 -15.10 33.62
C THR A 239 -13.20 -15.35 34.76
N VAL A 240 -12.95 -14.32 35.57
CA VAL A 240 -12.25 -14.45 36.85
C VAL A 240 -12.98 -13.55 37.84
N GLN A 241 -13.54 -14.14 38.89
CA GLN A 241 -14.33 -13.41 39.89
C GLN A 241 -14.02 -13.90 41.29
N ALA A 242 -13.92 -12.99 42.26
CA ALA A 242 -13.91 -13.35 43.66
C ALA A 242 -15.33 -13.79 44.07
N ALA A 243 -15.43 -14.94 44.74
CA ALA A 243 -16.69 -15.45 45.26
C ALA A 243 -17.33 -14.47 46.26
N ARG A 244 -16.53 -13.57 46.85
CA ARG A 244 -16.97 -12.50 47.75
C ARG A 244 -16.26 -11.19 47.42
N ARG A 245 -17.02 -10.09 47.39
CA ARG A 245 -16.50 -8.73 47.14
C ARG A 245 -16.09 -8.00 48.42
N LEU A 246 -16.63 -8.40 49.57
CA LEU A 246 -16.23 -7.90 50.88
C LEU A 246 -15.36 -8.94 51.56
N VAL A 247 -14.12 -8.58 51.87
CA VAL A 247 -13.14 -9.45 52.50
C VAL A 247 -12.63 -8.77 53.76
N ARG A 248 -12.60 -9.49 54.89
CA ARG A 248 -11.96 -9.00 56.11
C ARG A 248 -10.52 -9.52 56.17
N PRO A 249 -9.59 -8.78 56.79
CA PRO A 249 -8.23 -9.26 56.97
C PRO A 249 -8.20 -10.63 57.67
N GLY A 250 -7.59 -11.62 57.02
CA GLY A 250 -7.51 -13.01 57.52
C GLY A 250 -8.57 -13.97 56.97
N ASP A 251 -9.63 -13.48 56.32
CA ASP A 251 -10.61 -14.35 55.68
C ASP A 251 -10.06 -14.96 54.38
N PRO A 252 -10.28 -16.26 54.13
CA PRO A 252 -9.89 -16.87 52.87
C PRO A 252 -10.74 -16.33 51.71
N VAL A 253 -10.09 -15.96 50.61
CA VAL A 253 -10.75 -15.50 49.38
C VAL A 253 -10.73 -16.61 48.34
N THR A 254 -11.91 -17.10 47.98
CA THR A 254 -12.06 -18.04 46.86
C THR A 254 -12.21 -17.26 45.56
N LEU A 255 -11.38 -17.57 44.56
CA LEU A 255 -11.50 -17.07 43.21
C LEU A 255 -12.09 -18.15 42.32
N GLN A 256 -13.07 -17.80 41.51
CA GLN A 256 -13.67 -18.66 40.50
C GLN A 256 -13.22 -18.17 39.14
N ALA A 257 -12.70 -19.09 38.32
CA ALA A 257 -12.29 -18.81 36.95
C ALA A 257 -13.08 -19.71 35.98
N GLY A 258 -13.69 -19.10 34.97
CA GLY A 258 -14.30 -19.82 33.85
C GLY A 258 -13.23 -20.13 32.82
N VAL A 259 -13.07 -21.41 32.51
CA VAL A 259 -12.18 -21.90 31.47
C VAL A 259 -13.03 -22.36 30.29
N PHE A 260 -12.78 -21.80 29.11
CA PHE A 260 -13.46 -22.18 27.87
C PHE A 260 -12.47 -22.91 26.97
N ASN A 261 -12.82 -24.14 26.58
CA ASN A 261 -12.05 -24.92 25.61
C ASN A 261 -12.71 -24.80 24.23
N ALA A 262 -12.07 -24.05 23.34
CA ALA A 262 -12.38 -23.95 21.91
C ALA A 262 -11.57 -24.96 21.07
N GLY A 263 -10.80 -25.85 21.70
CA GLY A 263 -10.04 -26.90 21.05
C GLY A 263 -10.92 -28.08 20.60
N PRO A 264 -10.42 -28.90 19.65
CA PRO A 264 -11.16 -30.04 19.10
C PRO A 264 -11.24 -31.24 20.05
N PHE A 265 -10.45 -31.25 21.13
CA PHE A 265 -10.39 -32.34 22.11
C PHE A 265 -10.72 -31.83 23.52
N PRO A 266 -11.39 -32.64 24.37
CA PRO A 266 -11.54 -32.33 25.78
C PRO A 266 -10.16 -32.25 26.45
N LEU A 267 -10.01 -31.29 27.36
CA LEU A 267 -8.79 -31.07 28.10
C LEU A 267 -8.99 -31.37 29.57
N GLU A 268 -8.04 -32.09 30.14
CA GLU A 268 -8.01 -32.41 31.57
C GLU A 268 -6.76 -31.81 32.20
N LYS A 269 -6.88 -31.27 33.42
CA LYS A 269 -5.77 -30.81 34.26
C LYS A 269 -4.97 -29.67 33.62
N VAL A 270 -5.66 -28.67 33.10
CA VAL A 270 -5.07 -27.46 32.53
C VAL A 270 -4.37 -26.68 33.65
N PRO A 271 -3.05 -26.43 33.56
CA PRO A 271 -2.34 -25.67 34.58
C PRO A 271 -2.77 -24.20 34.53
N ALA A 272 -3.31 -23.68 35.63
CA ALA A 272 -3.67 -22.28 35.81
C ALA A 272 -2.71 -21.63 36.80
N VAL A 273 -2.24 -20.42 36.48
CA VAL A 273 -1.38 -19.63 37.36
C VAL A 273 -2.09 -18.32 37.69
N LEU A 274 -2.36 -18.12 38.97
CA LEU A 274 -2.88 -16.86 39.49
C LEU A 274 -1.71 -16.06 40.09
N THR A 275 -1.55 -14.83 39.64
CA THR A 275 -0.58 -13.89 40.20
C THR A 275 -1.33 -12.71 40.81
N LEU A 276 -1.18 -12.52 42.12
CA LEU A 276 -1.74 -11.40 42.86
C LEU A 276 -0.61 -10.40 43.14
N GLU A 277 -0.80 -9.15 42.72
CA GLU A 277 0.16 -8.05 42.93
C GLU A 277 -0.51 -6.93 43.75
N SER A 278 0.14 -6.52 44.84
CA SER A 278 -0.29 -5.40 45.69
C SER A 278 0.93 -4.61 46.14
N GLY A 279 1.21 -3.49 45.47
CA GLY A 279 2.41 -2.68 45.70
C GLY A 279 3.68 -3.47 45.40
N SER A 280 4.54 -3.69 46.40
CA SER A 280 5.79 -4.45 46.29
C SER A 280 5.65 -5.95 46.59
N ARG A 281 4.45 -6.43 46.97
CA ARG A 281 4.22 -7.84 47.31
C ARG A 281 3.59 -8.57 46.13
N LYS A 282 4.21 -9.68 45.73
CA LYS A 282 3.76 -10.59 44.69
C LYS A 282 3.50 -11.96 45.27
N HIS A 283 2.33 -12.52 45.02
CA HIS A 283 1.98 -13.89 45.41
C HIS A 283 1.56 -14.69 44.19
N VAL A 284 2.13 -15.87 44.01
CA VAL A 284 1.89 -16.73 42.84
C VAL A 284 1.32 -18.05 43.33
N LEU A 285 0.12 -18.38 42.85
CA LEU A 285 -0.58 -19.63 43.12
C LEU A 285 -0.67 -20.43 41.82
N ARG A 286 -0.40 -21.74 41.91
CA ARG A 286 -0.44 -22.66 40.76
C ARG A 286 -1.40 -23.79 41.07
N GLU A 287 -2.43 -23.91 40.24
CA GLU A 287 -3.52 -24.87 40.38
C GLU A 287 -3.69 -25.64 39.06
N LYS A 288 -4.29 -26.84 39.11
CA LYS A 288 -4.64 -27.61 37.91
C LYS A 288 -6.16 -27.71 37.85
N VAL A 289 -6.75 -27.18 36.79
CA VAL A 289 -8.20 -27.14 36.55
C VAL A 289 -8.63 -28.26 35.63
#